data_AF-A0A1A6AAB0-F1
#
_entry.id   AF-A0A1A6AAB0-F1
#
_cell.length_a   1.000
_cell.length_b   1.000
_cell.length_c   1.000
_cell.angle_alpha   90.00
_cell.angle_beta   90.00
_cell.angle_gamma   90.00
#
_symmetry.space_group_name_H-M   'P 1'
#
loop_
_entity.id
_entity.type
_entity.pdbx_description
1 polymer ?
#
loop_
_entity_poly.entity_id
_entity_poly.type
_entity_poly.pdbx_seq_one_letter_code
_entity_poly.pdbx_strand_id
1 'polypeptide(L)'
;MLNAELSTDMDRITQLQDAILDLLTITSTSIDYITKRTEFEQTSNKIPTTLQTPHAANRAEYKASIETFVNDIVRRSKDIKKLIENLPKKDESSHRATRLSELQKELKVANEEYKVALAQSEELLVELQLALDQALGDDSFDLNLPKQNLTMTDTADISVDDNNDGSVMTR
;
A
#
# COMPACT_ATOMS: atom_id res chain seq x y z
N MET A 1 7.98 12.82 5.40
CA MET A 1 6.58 12.74 5.88
C MET A 1 5.59 12.31 4.79
N LEU A 2 5.80 12.68 3.51
CA LEU A 2 4.89 12.38 2.41
C LEU A 2 4.86 10.89 1.99
N ASN A 3 5.99 10.18 2.07
CA ASN A 3 6.04 8.73 1.86
C ASN A 3 5.22 7.97 2.91
N ALA A 4 5.19 8.46 4.15
CA ALA A 4 4.38 7.84 5.20
C ALA A 4 2.89 8.06 4.92
N GLU A 5 2.47 9.25 4.50
CA GLU A 5 1.07 9.55 4.15
C GLU A 5 0.60 8.76 2.93
N LEU A 6 1.41 8.67 1.86
CA LEU A 6 1.07 7.91 0.65
C LEU A 6 1.10 6.39 0.89
N SER A 7 2.06 5.91 1.69
CA SER A 7 2.09 4.51 2.14
C SER A 7 0.92 4.19 3.05
N THR A 8 0.47 5.12 3.89
CA THR A 8 -0.70 4.93 4.77
C THR A 8 -2.00 4.99 3.98
N ASP A 9 -2.09 5.80 2.92
CA ASP A 9 -3.24 5.88 2.02
C ASP A 9 -3.38 4.58 1.20
N MET A 10 -2.28 4.12 0.60
CA MET A 10 -2.23 2.85 -0.13
C MET A 10 -2.56 1.66 0.80
N ASP A 11 -2.04 1.65 2.02
CA ASP A 11 -2.33 0.63 3.03
C ASP A 11 -3.82 0.62 3.42
N ARG A 12 -4.46 1.79 3.59
CA ARG A 12 -5.90 1.89 3.88
C ARG A 12 -6.78 1.42 2.72
N ILE A 13 -6.39 1.72 1.48
CA ILE A 13 -7.12 1.26 0.29
C ILE A 13 -7.02 -0.26 0.16
N THR A 14 -5.83 -0.84 0.35
CA THR A 14 -5.65 -2.30 0.35
C THR A 14 -6.44 -2.95 1.48
N GLN A 15 -6.43 -2.38 2.69
CA GLN A 15 -7.25 -2.87 3.81
C GLN A 15 -8.75 -2.84 3.51
N LEU A 16 -9.25 -1.80 2.85
CA LEU A 16 -10.66 -1.73 2.43
C LEU A 16 -10.98 -2.81 1.39
N GLN A 17 -10.09 -3.01 0.42
CA GLN A 17 -10.25 -4.04 -0.61
C GLN A 17 -10.32 -5.45 0.02
N ASP A 18 -9.40 -5.76 0.93
CA ASP A 18 -9.37 -7.04 1.63
C ASP A 18 -10.64 -7.24 2.47
N ALA A 19 -11.09 -6.21 3.20
CA ALA A 19 -12.32 -6.27 3.98
C ALA A 19 -13.57 -6.53 3.12
N ILE A 20 -13.63 -5.98 1.90
CA ILE A 20 -14.73 -6.23 0.95
C ILE A 20 -14.65 -7.65 0.39
N LEU A 21 -13.46 -8.13 0.00
CA LEU A 21 -13.28 -9.50 -0.47
C LEU A 21 -13.65 -10.52 0.62
N ASP A 22 -13.26 -10.25 1.86
CA ASP A 22 -13.61 -11.06 3.01
C ASP A 22 -15.12 -11.13 3.23
N LEU A 23 -15.82 -9.99 3.18
CA LEU A 23 -17.27 -9.94 3.30
C LEU A 23 -17.95 -10.77 2.21
N LEU A 24 -17.47 -10.67 0.97
CA LEU A 24 -17.99 -11.45 -0.17
C LEU A 24 -17.71 -12.96 -0.01
N THR A 25 -16.54 -13.31 0.51
CA THR A 25 -16.16 -14.71 0.77
C THR A 25 -17.04 -15.33 1.86
N ILE A 26 -17.30 -14.58 2.94
CA ILE A 26 -18.13 -15.06 4.06
C ILE A 26 -19.60 -15.16 3.65
N THR A 27 -20.11 -14.18 2.92
CA THR A 27 -21.49 -14.22 2.40
C THR A 27 -21.70 -15.41 1.48
N SER A 28 -20.82 -15.64 0.50
CA SER A 28 -20.90 -16.82 -0.37
C SER A 28 -20.80 -18.14 0.41
N THR A 29 -19.85 -18.25 1.34
CA THR A 29 -19.70 -19.44 2.19
C THR A 29 -20.93 -19.67 3.07
N SER A 30 -21.55 -18.60 3.59
CA SER A 30 -22.77 -18.68 4.40
C SER A 30 -23.98 -19.16 3.59
N ILE A 31 -24.12 -18.70 2.34
CA ILE A 31 -25.17 -19.16 1.41
C ILE A 31 -24.95 -20.64 1.05
N ASP A 32 -23.71 -21.02 0.78
CA ASP A 32 -23.33 -22.40 0.53
C ASP A 32 -23.64 -23.31 1.73
N TYR A 33 -23.38 -22.84 2.94
CA TYR A 33 -23.73 -23.58 4.16
C TYR A 33 -25.24 -23.74 4.32
N ILE A 34 -26.00 -22.65 4.16
CA ILE A 34 -27.47 -22.64 4.26
C ILE A 34 -28.10 -23.58 3.24
N THR A 35 -27.61 -23.57 1.99
CA THR A 35 -28.16 -24.38 0.90
C THR A 35 -27.80 -25.86 1.00
N LYS A 36 -26.61 -26.21 1.52
CA LYS A 36 -26.14 -27.61 1.59
C LYS A 36 -26.53 -28.31 2.90
N ARG A 37 -26.79 -27.57 3.99
CA ARG A 37 -27.06 -28.14 5.33
C ARG A 37 -28.50 -27.99 5.81
N THR A 38 -29.40 -27.51 4.97
CA THR A 38 -30.84 -27.41 5.26
C THR A 38 -31.51 -28.79 5.42
N GLU A 39 -32.26 -28.96 6.50
CA GLU A 39 -33.18 -30.09 6.72
C GLU A 39 -34.55 -29.80 6.09
N PHE A 40 -35.17 -30.81 5.50
CA PHE A 40 -36.56 -30.69 5.04
C PHE A 40 -37.52 -30.71 6.24
N GLU A 41 -38.31 -29.64 6.40
CA GLU A 41 -39.34 -29.59 7.44
C GLU A 41 -40.61 -30.32 6.97
N GLN A 42 -41.10 -31.24 7.79
CA GLN A 42 -42.32 -31.98 7.49
C GLN A 42 -43.54 -31.08 7.74
N THR A 43 -44.20 -30.66 6.66
CA THR A 43 -45.36 -29.76 6.71
C THR A 43 -46.66 -30.45 7.15
N SER A 44 -46.71 -31.79 7.15
CA SER A 44 -47.90 -32.56 7.55
C SER A 44 -47.54 -33.86 8.24
N ASN A 45 -48.03 -34.07 9.47
CA ASN A 45 -47.81 -35.27 10.29
C ASN A 45 -48.36 -36.58 9.68
N LYS A 46 -49.15 -36.50 8.60
CA LYS A 46 -49.76 -37.67 7.95
C LYS A 46 -48.90 -38.30 6.85
N ILE A 47 -47.87 -37.62 6.37
CA ILE A 47 -46.99 -38.10 5.30
C ILE A 47 -45.58 -38.22 5.87
N PRO A 48 -45.01 -39.43 6.02
CA PRO A 48 -43.66 -39.59 6.53
C PRO A 48 -42.64 -38.97 5.55
N THR A 49 -41.64 -38.28 6.10
CA THR A 49 -40.57 -37.63 5.32
C THR A 49 -39.75 -38.66 4.57
N THR A 50 -39.81 -38.63 3.23
CA THR A 50 -39.17 -39.62 2.34
C THR A 50 -37.75 -39.22 1.91
N LEU A 51 -37.35 -37.97 2.12
CA LEU A 51 -36.03 -37.45 1.76
C LEU A 51 -35.27 -37.01 3.01
N GLN A 52 -34.23 -37.78 3.35
CA GLN A 52 -33.27 -37.46 4.40
C GLN A 52 -32.04 -36.80 3.75
N THR A 53 -31.66 -35.61 4.19
CA THR A 53 -30.41 -34.97 3.75
C THR A 53 -29.24 -35.54 4.59
N PRO A 54 -28.27 -36.26 4.01
CA PRO A 54 -27.26 -37.00 4.78
C PRO A 54 -26.26 -36.12 5.56
N HIS A 55 -26.23 -34.82 5.29
CA HIS A 55 -25.31 -33.84 5.86
C HIS A 55 -26.03 -32.69 6.58
N ALA A 56 -27.31 -32.85 6.85
CA ALA A 56 -28.11 -31.81 7.45
C ALA A 56 -27.69 -31.58 8.90
N ALA A 57 -27.64 -30.31 9.30
CA ALA A 57 -27.30 -29.94 10.66
C ALA A 57 -28.57 -29.93 11.52
N ASN A 58 -28.42 -30.35 12.78
CA ASN A 58 -29.51 -30.26 13.76
C ASN A 58 -30.07 -28.82 13.79
N ARG A 59 -31.40 -28.67 13.79
CA ARG A 59 -32.11 -27.37 13.77
C ARG A 59 -31.54 -26.35 14.75
N ALA A 60 -31.16 -26.76 15.95
CA ALA A 60 -30.57 -25.88 16.96
C ALA A 60 -29.18 -25.35 16.54
N GLU A 61 -28.32 -26.23 16.04
CA GLU A 61 -26.98 -25.90 15.55
C GLU A 61 -27.04 -25.07 14.27
N TYR A 62 -27.97 -25.39 13.37
CA TYR A 62 -28.22 -24.65 12.14
C TYR A 62 -28.63 -23.20 12.44
N LYS A 63 -29.56 -23.00 13.38
CA LYS A 63 -29.99 -21.65 13.80
C LYS A 63 -28.85 -20.86 14.46
N ALA A 64 -28.07 -21.50 15.34
CA ALA A 64 -26.92 -20.86 15.98
C ALA A 64 -25.82 -20.50 14.98
N SER A 65 -25.60 -21.34 13.96
CA SER A 65 -24.65 -21.08 12.87
C SER A 65 -25.09 -19.87 12.03
N ILE A 66 -26.37 -19.79 11.66
CA ILE A 66 -26.93 -18.64 10.92
C ILE A 66 -26.78 -17.35 11.73
N GLU A 67 -27.11 -17.38 13.01
CA GLU A 67 -26.98 -16.20 13.88
C GLU A 67 -25.52 -15.72 13.97
N THR A 68 -24.57 -16.66 14.02
CA THR A 68 -23.14 -16.35 13.98
C THR A 68 -22.74 -15.70 12.65
N PHE A 69 -23.18 -16.24 11.51
CA PHE A 69 -22.89 -15.65 10.19
C PHE A 69 -23.49 -14.25 10.03
N VAL A 70 -24.74 -14.04 10.47
CA VAL A 70 -25.39 -12.72 10.42
C VAL A 70 -24.63 -11.72 11.28
N ASN A 71 -24.22 -12.10 12.49
CA ASN A 71 -23.44 -11.23 13.36
C ASN A 71 -22.08 -10.86 12.75
N ASP A 72 -21.40 -11.82 12.10
CA ASP A 72 -20.12 -11.56 11.44
C ASP A 72 -20.29 -10.63 10.22
N ILE A 73 -21.31 -10.85 9.39
CA ILE A 73 -21.65 -9.97 8.25
C ILE A 73 -21.95 -8.55 8.71
N VAL A 74 -22.74 -8.39 9.78
CA VAL A 74 -23.10 -7.06 10.31
C VAL A 74 -21.88 -6.36 10.89
N ARG A 75 -21.00 -7.09 11.59
CA ARG A 75 -19.75 -6.54 12.13
C ARG A 75 -18.84 -6.06 10.99
N ARG A 76 -18.59 -6.90 10.00
CA ARG A 76 -17.73 -6.56 8.85
C ARG A 76 -18.28 -5.41 8.03
N SER A 77 -19.60 -5.34 7.85
CA SER A 77 -20.25 -4.20 7.18
C SER A 77 -20.04 -2.88 7.92
N LYS A 78 -20.04 -2.90 9.27
CA LYS A 78 -19.73 -1.72 10.10
C LYS A 78 -18.25 -1.34 10.00
N ASP A 79 -17.36 -2.33 9.95
CA ASP A 79 -15.92 -2.10 9.83
C ASP A 79 -15.58 -1.50 8.47
N ILE A 80 -16.19 -1.98 7.38
CA ILE A 80 -16.10 -1.37 6.04
C ILE A 80 -16.60 0.08 6.07
N LYS A 81 -17.73 0.37 6.74
CA LYS A 81 -18.23 1.75 6.85
C LYS A 81 -17.22 2.66 7.55
N LYS A 82 -16.59 2.20 8.64
CA LYS A 82 -15.54 2.95 9.33
C LYS A 82 -14.30 3.13 8.44
N LEU A 83 -13.91 2.11 7.69
CA LEU A 83 -12.80 2.21 6.73
C LEU A 83 -13.10 3.27 5.66
N ILE A 84 -14.31 3.29 5.11
CA ILE A 84 -14.78 4.32 4.16
C ILE A 84 -14.74 5.72 4.78
N GLU A 85 -15.16 5.89 6.03
CA GLU A 85 -15.07 7.18 6.72
C GLU A 85 -13.62 7.63 6.96
N ASN A 86 -12.70 6.68 7.07
CA ASN A 86 -11.27 6.89 7.24
C ASN A 86 -10.49 7.04 5.91
N LEU A 87 -11.16 6.92 4.76
CA LEU A 87 -10.52 7.19 3.47
C LEU A 87 -10.23 8.70 3.37
N PRO A 88 -9.01 9.09 3.01
CA PRO A 88 -8.69 10.49 2.78
C PRO A 88 -9.53 11.04 1.61
N LYS A 89 -10.09 12.23 1.80
CA LYS A 89 -11.05 12.82 0.86
C LYS A 89 -10.34 13.25 -0.44
N LYS A 90 -11.06 13.12 -1.56
CA LYS A 90 -10.55 13.42 -2.92
C LYS A 90 -10.12 14.88 -3.10
N ASP A 91 -10.71 15.80 -2.33
CA ASP A 91 -10.43 17.25 -2.41
C ASP A 91 -9.00 17.64 -1.98
N GLU A 92 -8.27 16.74 -1.32
CA GLU A 92 -6.87 16.99 -0.93
C GLU A 92 -5.86 16.76 -2.06
N SER A 93 -6.27 16.30 -3.24
CA SER A 93 -5.35 15.98 -4.34
C SER A 93 -4.55 17.20 -4.84
N SER A 94 -5.20 18.35 -5.00
CA SER A 94 -4.54 19.61 -5.40
C SER A 94 -3.56 20.10 -4.32
N HIS A 95 -3.98 20.08 -3.05
CA HIS A 95 -3.11 20.42 -1.92
C HIS A 95 -1.94 19.45 -1.77
N ARG A 96 -2.14 18.15 -2.04
CA ARG A 96 -1.08 17.14 -2.06
C ARG A 96 -0.07 17.40 -3.18
N ALA A 97 -0.52 17.76 -4.37
CA ALA A 97 0.36 18.09 -5.49
C ALA A 97 1.21 19.34 -5.18
N THR A 98 0.60 20.39 -4.61
CA THR A 98 1.31 21.59 -4.17
C THR A 98 2.32 21.28 -3.07
N ARG A 99 1.91 20.54 -2.04
CA ARG A 99 2.80 20.10 -0.94
C ARG A 99 3.95 19.23 -1.44
N LEU A 100 3.70 18.38 -2.44
CA LEU A 100 4.74 17.56 -3.07
C LEU A 100 5.78 18.43 -3.80
N SER A 101 5.33 19.45 -4.54
CA SER A 101 6.22 20.41 -5.21
C SER A 101 7.06 21.21 -4.20
N GLU A 102 6.45 21.64 -3.10
CA GLU A 102 7.16 22.31 -2.00
C GLU A 102 8.22 21.40 -1.38
N LEU A 103 7.88 20.14 -1.10
CA LEU A 103 8.81 19.16 -0.54
C LEU A 103 9.94 18.81 -1.53
N GLN A 104 9.66 18.75 -2.82
CA GLN A 104 10.69 18.57 -3.85
C GLN A 104 11.67 19.74 -3.88
N LYS A 105 11.17 20.97 -3.71
CA LYS A 105 12.01 22.16 -3.61
C LYS A 105 12.88 22.12 -2.35
N GLU A 106 12.31 21.75 -1.21
CA GLU A 106 13.04 21.57 0.05
C GLU A 106 14.14 20.50 -0.08
N LEU A 107 13.82 19.35 -0.67
CA LEU A 107 14.80 18.29 -0.94
C LEU A 107 15.92 18.74 -1.87
N LYS A 108 15.63 19.59 -2.86
CA LYS A 108 16.65 20.14 -3.75
C LYS A 108 17.63 21.03 -2.98
N VAL A 109 17.11 21.92 -2.14
CA VAL A 109 17.94 22.79 -1.29
C VAL A 109 18.78 21.97 -0.31
N ALA A 110 18.17 21.02 0.40
CA ALA A 110 18.88 20.15 1.33
C ALA A 110 19.97 19.31 0.64
N ASN A 111 19.74 18.84 -0.59
CA ASN A 111 20.76 18.14 -1.37
C ASN A 111 21.91 19.06 -1.80
N GLU A 112 21.63 20.31 -2.14
CA GLU A 112 22.66 21.31 -2.47
C GLU A 112 23.50 21.64 -1.23
N GLU A 113 22.88 21.86 -0.08
CA GLU A 113 23.56 22.05 1.20
C GLU A 113 24.42 20.83 1.58
N TYR A 114 23.88 19.62 1.40
CA TYR A 114 24.62 18.38 1.62
C TYR A 114 25.87 18.28 0.73
N LYS A 115 25.76 18.62 -0.56
CA LYS A 115 26.91 18.62 -1.48
C LYS A 115 27.98 19.62 -1.08
N VAL A 116 27.57 20.82 -0.63
CA VAL A 116 28.51 21.84 -0.17
C VAL A 116 29.23 21.38 1.10
N ALA A 117 28.49 20.84 2.07
CA ALA A 117 29.07 20.31 3.30
C ALA A 117 30.03 19.14 3.03
N LEU A 118 29.71 18.29 2.06
CA LEU A 118 30.58 17.19 1.64
C LEU A 118 31.89 17.73 1.03
N ALA A 119 31.80 18.69 0.11
CA ALA A 119 32.99 19.30 -0.49
C ALA A 119 33.91 19.96 0.55
N GLN A 120 33.33 20.66 1.54
CA GLN A 120 34.09 21.23 2.66
C GLN A 120 34.74 20.13 3.52
N SER A 121 34.02 19.03 3.78
CA SER A 121 34.57 17.90 4.52
C SER A 121 35.72 17.22 3.77
N GLU A 122 35.63 17.10 2.44
CA GLU A 122 36.70 16.56 1.59
C GLU A 122 37.92 17.48 1.57
N GLU A 123 37.72 18.79 1.45
CA GLU A 123 38.81 19.78 1.50
C GLU A 123 39.55 19.75 2.84
N LEU A 124 38.83 19.75 3.97
CA LEU A 124 39.42 19.64 5.30
C LEU A 124 40.14 18.30 5.51
N LEU A 125 39.66 17.21 4.90
CA LEU A 125 40.33 15.91 4.96
C LEU A 125 41.67 15.99 4.22
N VAL A 126 41.72 16.60 3.04
CA VAL A 126 42.96 16.81 2.29
C VAL A 126 43.93 17.68 3.09
N GLU A 127 43.45 18.77 3.70
CA GLU A 127 44.29 19.62 4.56
C GLU A 127 44.83 18.84 5.77
N LEU A 128 43.99 18.06 6.44
CA LEU A 128 44.39 17.22 7.56
C LEU A 128 45.39 16.14 7.12
N GLN A 129 45.20 15.53 5.95
CA GLN A 129 46.13 14.55 5.40
C GLN A 129 47.49 15.18 5.09
N LEU A 130 47.53 16.39 4.51
CA LEU A 130 48.77 17.12 4.27
C LEU A 130 49.47 17.53 5.57
N ALA A 131 48.71 18.02 6.57
CA ALA A 131 49.25 18.36 7.87
C ALA A 131 49.79 17.11 8.60
N LEU A 132 49.10 15.97 8.46
CA LEU A 132 49.55 14.69 9.02
C LEU A 132 50.83 14.21 8.31
N ASP A 133 50.88 14.24 6.97
CA ASP A 133 52.03 13.85 6.17
C ASP A 133 53.27 14.71 6.50
N GLN A 134 53.07 16.03 6.64
CA GLN A 134 54.11 16.96 7.06
C GLN A 134 54.58 16.74 8.50
N ALA A 135 53.68 16.32 9.40
CA ALA A 135 53.99 16.02 10.79
C ALA A 135 54.60 14.63 11.00
N LEU A 136 54.25 13.65 10.16
CA LEU A 136 54.74 12.27 10.24
C LEU A 136 56.05 12.03 9.50
N GLY A 137 56.40 12.87 8.53
CA GLY A 137 57.70 12.81 7.84
C GLY A 137 57.99 11.43 7.25
N ASP A 138 57.50 11.18 6.03
CA ASP A 138 57.88 10.02 5.20
C ASP A 138 57.64 8.63 5.83
N ASP A 139 56.45 8.40 6.41
CA ASP A 139 55.93 7.04 6.60
C ASP A 139 54.60 6.90 5.85
N SER A 140 54.68 6.31 4.66
CA SER A 140 53.56 6.09 3.73
C SER A 140 52.40 5.33 4.37
N PHE A 141 51.37 6.06 4.82
CA PHE A 141 50.10 5.49 5.26
C PHE A 141 49.11 5.43 4.08
N ASP A 142 49.10 4.30 3.38
CA ASP A 142 48.12 4.00 2.34
C ASP A 142 46.77 3.62 2.97
N LEU A 143 45.95 4.62 3.29
CA LEU A 143 44.53 4.42 3.58
C LEU A 143 43.75 4.32 2.27
N ASN A 144 43.68 3.10 1.75
CA ASN A 144 42.78 2.74 0.66
C ASN A 144 41.32 2.88 1.14
N LEU A 145 40.72 4.06 0.94
CA LEU A 145 39.28 4.25 1.12
C LEU A 145 38.53 3.59 -0.04
N PRO A 146 37.51 2.76 0.23
CA PRO A 146 36.68 2.21 -0.82
C PRO A 146 35.90 3.34 -1.47
N LYS A 147 36.23 3.65 -2.73
CA LYS A 147 35.36 4.41 -3.62
C LYS A 147 34.04 3.63 -3.73
N GLN A 148 33.03 4.00 -2.95
CA GLN A 148 31.70 3.47 -3.15
C GLN A 148 31.23 3.92 -4.53
N ASN A 149 31.13 2.95 -5.43
CA ASN A 149 30.50 3.07 -6.73
C ASN A 149 29.09 3.64 -6.56
N LEU A 150 28.93 4.95 -6.80
CA LEU A 150 27.67 5.53 -7.23
C LEU A 150 27.65 5.49 -8.76
N THR A 151 27.56 4.28 -9.31
CA THR A 151 27.03 4.10 -10.66
C THR A 151 25.57 4.55 -10.59
N MET A 152 25.30 5.80 -10.99
CA MET A 152 23.97 6.20 -11.44
C MET A 152 23.65 5.37 -12.68
N THR A 153 23.08 4.20 -12.47
CA THR A 153 22.26 3.54 -13.49
C THR A 153 20.90 4.19 -13.46
N ASP A 154 20.54 4.73 -14.62
CA ASP A 154 19.18 4.79 -15.14
C ASP A 154 18.24 5.86 -14.54
N THR A 155 18.34 7.06 -15.11
CA THR A 155 17.14 7.84 -15.40
C THR A 155 17.14 8.11 -16.90
N ALA A 156 16.41 7.24 -17.61
CA ALA A 156 15.98 7.43 -18.98
C ALA A 156 15.62 8.88 -19.29
N ASP A 157 16.20 9.38 -20.38
CA ASP A 157 15.61 10.42 -21.23
C ASP A 157 14.11 10.14 -21.39
N ILE A 158 13.27 10.96 -20.76
CA ILE A 158 11.92 11.18 -21.26
C ILE A 158 12.03 12.36 -22.20
N SER A 159 12.46 12.05 -23.42
CA SER A 159 12.21 12.88 -24.60
C SER A 159 10.70 13.01 -24.76
N VAL A 160 10.19 14.22 -24.54
CA VAL A 160 8.85 14.58 -24.98
C VAL A 160 8.91 14.66 -26.51
N ASP A 161 8.45 13.60 -27.16
CA ASP A 161 8.19 13.56 -28.60
C ASP A 161 7.06 14.54 -28.92
N ASP A 162 7.44 15.75 -29.32
CA ASP A 162 6.60 16.61 -30.13
C ASP A 162 6.62 16.05 -31.56
N ASN A 163 5.58 15.31 -31.95
CA ASN A 163 4.97 15.30 -33.30
C ASN A 163 3.99 14.14 -33.44
N ASN A 164 2.68 14.44 -33.51
CA ASN A 164 1.73 13.96 -34.53
C ASN A 164 0.28 13.97 -33.99
N ASP A 165 -0.51 14.95 -34.39
CA ASP A 165 -1.79 14.61 -35.04
C ASP A 165 -2.19 15.73 -36.01
N GLY A 166 -2.51 15.32 -37.24
CA GLY A 166 -2.88 16.20 -38.32
C GLY A 166 -4.39 16.47 -38.36
N SER A 167 -4.72 17.51 -39.12
CA SER A 167 -5.96 17.59 -39.91
C SER A 167 -7.26 17.86 -39.16
N VAL A 168 -7.62 19.15 -39.06
CA VAL A 168 -9.01 19.55 -39.34
C VAL A 168 -9.01 20.64 -40.40
N MET A 169 -9.32 20.20 -41.60
CA MET A 169 -9.54 20.98 -42.82
C MET A 169 -10.81 21.81 -42.65
N THR A 170 -10.68 23.12 -42.75
CA THR A 170 -11.79 24.06 -42.85
C THR A 170 -12.43 23.98 -44.24
N ARG A 171 -13.72 23.66 -44.28
CA ARG A 171 -14.63 24.06 -45.34
C ARG A 171 -16.05 24.18 -44.79
#